data_AF-A0A1D1W905-F1
#
_entry.id   AF-A0A1D1W905-F1
#
_cell.length_a   1.000
_cell.length_b   1.000
_cell.length_c   1.000
_cell.angle_alpha   90.00
_cell.angle_beta   90.00
_cell.angle_gamma   90.00
#
_symmetry.space_group_name_H-M   'P 1'
#
loop_
_entity.id
_entity.type
_entity.pdbx_description
1 polymer ?
#
loop_
_entity_poly.entity_id
_entity_poly.type
_entity_poly.pdbx_seq_one_letter_code
_entity_poly.pdbx_strand_id
1 'polypeptide(L)'
;MVMTSTSGLASSDRASSSSPSGPCDIPLTEELQDNIEKFLTRLHHSSPKEGSYSTAREAALILRKIVAVCKWQTAKELIALIKREGRRITKTNPADSVFGNIVRRILKIIREEYVNYSTALTADGAVPSAEEPDVKESLHNMFVSGVGRSDDYNRRLPKLKDTTFKGTLLEAIGEFLSELETSGDNIAVQALEHIHSNEIILTIGKSRTVEAFLKHAAKKRKFHVIVAEAAPFFQGHIMAKSLAENTPPIPTTLITDSAIFAMMSRVNKVIIGTHTVMANGGLKAVNGSHTIALAAKHYSVPLIVCAAMFKLSPQYLGTSDQDAFNKFVTPEDVMNYAEGEVLSKVHLVNPVFDYVPPQLVTLFISNIGGNAPSYVYRLLTELYHPDDDDDNL
;
A
#
# COMPACT_ATOMS: atom_id res chain seq x y z
N MET A 1 -63.54 7.15 6.18
CA MET A 1 -64.32 8.14 6.95
C MET A 1 -63.46 8.55 8.14
N VAL A 2 -63.20 9.86 8.26
CA VAL A 2 -62.43 10.58 9.31
C VAL A 2 -60.89 10.39 9.26
N MET A 3 -60.11 11.27 8.61
CA MET A 3 -59.63 12.63 9.00
C MET A 3 -58.56 12.61 10.11
N THR A 4 -57.27 12.82 9.82
CA THR A 4 -56.44 14.07 9.66
C THR A 4 -55.58 14.38 10.88
N SER A 5 -54.27 14.55 10.68
CA SER A 5 -53.39 15.57 11.31
C SER A 5 -51.97 15.43 10.70
N THR A 6 -51.59 16.29 9.74
CA THR A 6 -50.79 17.53 9.90
C THR A 6 -49.36 17.35 10.42
N SER A 7 -48.41 17.37 9.49
CA SER A 7 -47.04 17.90 9.65
C SER A 7 -46.57 18.26 8.23
N GLY A 8 -46.44 19.52 7.82
CA GLY A 8 -45.49 20.49 8.35
C GLY A 8 -44.43 20.70 7.26
N LEU A 9 -44.53 21.82 6.53
CA LEU A 9 -43.60 22.21 5.49
C LEU A 9 -42.16 22.25 6.03
N ALA A 10 -41.21 21.71 5.27
CA ALA A 10 -39.80 22.10 5.34
C ALA A 10 -39.26 22.23 3.92
N SER A 11 -39.14 23.49 3.51
CA SER A 11 -38.50 23.98 2.31
C SER A 11 -37.04 23.51 2.22
N SER A 12 -36.64 23.21 0.99
CA SER A 12 -35.29 22.88 0.58
C SER A 12 -34.36 24.09 0.71
N ASP A 13 -33.67 24.21 1.84
CA ASP A 13 -32.49 25.06 1.94
C ASP A 13 -31.23 24.23 1.63
N ARG A 14 -30.70 24.45 0.41
CA ARG A 14 -29.32 24.11 0.06
C ARG A 14 -28.40 24.99 0.91
N ALA A 15 -28.09 24.52 2.12
CA ALA A 15 -27.02 25.08 2.93
C ALA A 15 -25.68 24.66 2.31
N SER A 16 -25.05 25.60 1.63
CA SER A 16 -23.62 25.58 1.33
C SER A 16 -22.84 25.52 2.64
N SER A 17 -22.41 24.32 3.03
CA SER A 17 -21.52 24.10 4.17
C SER A 17 -20.10 24.54 3.83
N SER A 18 -19.88 25.85 3.92
CA SER A 18 -18.54 26.41 4.08
C SER A 18 -18.00 25.97 5.45
N SER A 19 -17.03 25.07 5.43
CA SER A 19 -16.25 24.73 6.63
C SER A 19 -15.26 25.86 6.94
N PRO A 20 -14.89 26.07 8.21
CA PRO A 20 -14.10 27.23 8.62
C PRO A 20 -12.68 27.13 8.06
N SER A 21 -12.22 28.21 7.44
CA SER A 21 -10.87 28.37 6.89
C SER A 21 -9.80 28.29 7.98
N GLY A 22 -8.96 27.27 7.89
CA GLY A 22 -7.70 27.18 8.63
C GLY A 22 -6.60 28.05 8.00
N PRO A 23 -5.46 28.29 8.68
CA PRO A 23 -4.58 29.41 8.38
C PRO A 23 -3.66 29.25 7.14
N CYS A 24 -3.90 28.30 6.24
CA CYS A 24 -3.04 28.04 5.07
C CYS A 24 -3.84 27.53 3.87
N ASP A 25 -4.75 28.35 3.33
CA ASP A 25 -5.46 27.99 2.10
C ASP A 25 -4.68 28.44 0.86
N ILE A 26 -3.71 27.62 0.46
CA ILE A 26 -3.16 27.68 -0.91
C ILE A 26 -4.26 27.16 -1.85
N PRO A 27 -4.81 27.98 -2.76
CA PRO A 27 -5.83 27.54 -3.69
C PRO A 27 -5.23 26.58 -4.72
N LEU A 28 -5.89 25.45 -4.93
CA LEU A 28 -5.59 24.53 -6.03
C LEU A 28 -6.15 25.12 -7.33
N THR A 29 -5.46 24.92 -8.44
CA THR A 29 -5.98 25.25 -9.78
C THR A 29 -7.21 24.38 -10.09
N GLU A 30 -8.22 24.92 -10.79
CA GLU A 30 -9.43 24.20 -11.16
C GLU A 30 -9.13 22.87 -11.90
N GLU A 31 -8.14 22.87 -12.80
CA GLU A 31 -7.71 21.66 -13.52
C GLU A 31 -7.17 20.56 -12.57
N LEU A 32 -6.51 20.94 -11.49
CA LEU A 32 -5.97 20.00 -10.51
C LEU A 32 -7.07 19.44 -9.62
N GLN A 33 -8.06 20.27 -9.27
CA GLN A 33 -9.24 19.82 -8.52
C GLN A 33 -10.08 18.82 -9.33
N ASP A 34 -10.34 19.11 -10.60
CA ASP A 34 -11.07 18.20 -11.51
C ASP A 34 -10.33 16.85 -11.67
N ASN A 35 -9.00 16.88 -11.79
CA ASN A 35 -8.21 15.64 -11.83
C ASN A 35 -8.31 14.82 -10.53
N ILE A 36 -8.31 15.47 -9.36
CA ILE A 36 -8.49 14.79 -8.07
C ILE A 36 -9.91 14.23 -7.96
N GLU A 37 -10.94 14.94 -8.39
CA GLU A 37 -12.32 14.46 -8.39
C GLU A 37 -12.54 13.28 -9.34
N LYS A 38 -11.92 13.32 -10.53
CA LYS A 38 -11.89 12.18 -11.47
C LYS A 38 -11.16 10.96 -10.89
N PHE A 39 -10.17 11.17 -10.03
CA PHE A 39 -9.49 10.09 -9.33
C PHE A 39 -10.35 9.54 -8.19
N LEU A 40 -10.98 10.40 -7.40
CA LEU A 40 -11.89 10.02 -6.31
C LEU A 40 -13.11 9.24 -6.81
N THR A 41 -13.73 9.69 -7.90
CA THR A 41 -14.87 8.98 -8.51
C THR A 41 -14.46 7.60 -8.99
N ARG A 42 -13.28 7.47 -9.60
CA ARG A 42 -12.72 6.15 -9.94
C ARG A 42 -12.44 5.29 -8.73
N LEU A 43 -11.86 5.84 -7.65
CA LEU A 43 -11.65 5.11 -6.40
C LEU A 43 -12.95 4.62 -5.77
N HIS A 44 -14.00 5.44 -5.79
CA HIS A 44 -15.33 5.06 -5.28
C HIS A 44 -15.98 3.95 -6.11
N HIS A 45 -15.88 4.03 -7.44
CA HIS A 45 -16.39 3.01 -8.36
C HIS A 45 -15.40 1.87 -8.59
N SER A 46 -14.22 1.93 -7.96
CA SER A 46 -13.16 0.94 -8.11
C SER A 46 -13.64 -0.38 -7.55
N SER A 47 -13.97 -1.28 -8.46
CA SER A 47 -14.13 -2.68 -8.13
C SER A 47 -12.80 -3.21 -7.56
N PRO A 48 -12.80 -4.23 -6.67
CA PRO A 48 -11.58 -4.86 -6.16
C PRO A 48 -10.67 -5.48 -7.24
N LYS A 49 -11.00 -5.32 -8.53
CA LYS A 49 -10.24 -5.75 -9.71
C LYS A 49 -9.20 -4.71 -10.17
N GLU A 50 -9.26 -3.46 -9.70
CA GLU A 50 -8.18 -2.50 -9.97
C GLU A 50 -6.93 -2.82 -9.14
N GLY A 51 -5.76 -2.70 -9.77
CA GLY A 51 -4.51 -3.13 -9.16
C GLY A 51 -3.96 -2.10 -8.17
N SER A 52 -3.52 -2.54 -6.99
CA SER A 52 -2.75 -1.71 -6.03
C SER A 52 -1.66 -0.84 -6.67
N TYR A 53 -0.98 -1.33 -7.70
CA TYR A 53 0.04 -0.58 -8.43
C TYR A 53 -0.52 0.62 -9.25
N SER A 54 -1.66 0.47 -9.93
CA SER A 54 -2.24 1.59 -10.69
C SER A 54 -2.67 2.72 -9.76
N THR A 55 -3.26 2.37 -8.62
CA THR A 55 -3.61 3.32 -7.56
C THR A 55 -2.37 4.04 -7.02
N ALA A 56 -1.30 3.29 -6.71
CA ALA A 56 -0.05 3.87 -6.20
C ALA A 56 0.60 4.85 -7.19
N ARG A 57 0.71 4.44 -8.47
CA ARG A 57 1.29 5.26 -9.54
C ARG A 57 0.50 6.54 -9.74
N GLU A 58 -0.82 6.43 -9.80
CA GLU A 58 -1.69 7.58 -10.02
C GLU A 58 -1.67 8.55 -8.84
N ALA A 59 -1.69 8.03 -7.61
CA ALA A 59 -1.54 8.83 -6.40
C ALA A 59 -0.24 9.64 -6.43
N ALA A 60 0.89 8.99 -6.75
CA ALA A 60 2.19 9.65 -6.83
C ALA A 60 2.23 10.71 -7.95
N LEU A 61 1.59 10.46 -9.10
CA LEU A 61 1.48 11.45 -10.19
C LEU A 61 0.64 12.67 -9.80
N ILE A 62 -0.48 12.48 -9.09
CA ILE A 62 -1.32 13.58 -8.59
C ILE A 62 -0.54 14.42 -7.57
N LEU A 63 0.15 13.76 -6.63
CA LEU A 63 0.95 14.45 -5.62
C LEU A 63 2.13 15.21 -6.23
N ARG A 64 2.80 14.63 -7.25
CA ARG A 64 3.82 15.32 -8.03
C ARG A 64 3.26 16.58 -8.72
N LYS A 65 2.05 16.50 -9.30
CA LYS A 65 1.39 17.66 -9.91
C LYS A 65 1.05 18.74 -8.88
N ILE A 66 0.59 18.36 -7.68
CA ILE A 66 0.35 19.32 -6.57
C ILE A 66 1.64 20.07 -6.24
N VAL A 67 2.76 19.36 -6.05
CA VAL A 67 4.06 19.98 -5.76
C VAL A 67 4.51 20.90 -6.89
N ALA A 68 4.29 20.50 -8.16
CA ALA A 68 4.68 21.25 -9.34
C ALA A 68 3.87 22.54 -9.57
N VAL A 69 2.55 22.50 -9.34
CA VAL A 69 1.64 23.63 -9.66
C VAL A 69 1.51 24.60 -8.49
N CYS A 70 1.44 24.09 -7.26
CA CYS A 70 1.21 24.94 -6.09
C CYS A 70 2.44 25.82 -5.79
N LYS A 71 2.14 27.05 -5.34
CA LYS A 71 3.13 28.00 -4.83
C LYS A 71 3.12 27.92 -3.32
N TRP A 72 4.25 27.53 -2.74
CA TRP A 72 4.48 27.42 -1.30
C TRP A 72 5.79 28.14 -0.98
N GLN A 73 5.85 28.77 0.20
CA GLN A 73 7.04 29.52 0.64
C GLN A 73 7.83 28.79 1.72
N THR A 74 7.18 27.85 2.41
CA THR A 74 7.78 27.07 3.49
C THR A 74 7.50 25.58 3.30
N ALA A 75 8.39 24.72 3.79
CA ALA A 75 8.16 23.27 3.78
C ALA A 75 6.94 22.89 4.62
N LYS A 76 6.68 23.63 5.71
CA LYS A 76 5.49 23.44 6.55
C LYS A 76 4.18 23.66 5.79
N GLU A 77 4.09 24.70 4.96
CA GLU A 77 2.93 24.95 4.11
C GLU A 77 2.69 23.79 3.13
N LEU A 78 3.76 23.30 2.50
CA LEU A 78 3.68 22.17 1.57
C LEU A 78 3.25 20.87 2.26
N ILE A 79 3.83 20.57 3.43
CA ILE A 79 3.45 19.42 4.25
C ILE A 79 1.98 19.51 4.65
N ALA A 80 1.51 20.68 5.10
CA ALA A 80 0.12 20.90 5.48
C ALA A 80 -0.84 20.71 4.29
N LEU A 81 -0.46 21.20 3.11
CA LEU A 81 -1.22 21.04 1.87
C LEU A 81 -1.36 19.57 1.48
N ILE A 82 -0.25 18.83 1.45
CA ILE A 82 -0.24 17.40 1.08
C ILE A 82 -1.01 16.58 2.13
N LYS A 83 -0.86 16.89 3.42
CA LYS A 83 -1.67 16.27 4.48
C LYS A 83 -3.15 16.52 4.22
N ARG A 84 -3.58 17.77 3.99
CA ARG A 84 -4.99 18.13 3.73
C ARG A 84 -5.60 17.34 2.58
N GLU A 85 -4.94 17.34 1.42
CA GLU A 85 -5.43 16.59 0.25
C GLU A 85 -5.35 15.07 0.47
N GLY A 86 -4.31 14.60 1.15
CA GLY A 86 -4.14 13.21 1.55
C GLY A 86 -5.29 12.70 2.42
N ARG A 87 -5.76 13.49 3.40
CA ARG A 87 -6.92 13.12 4.24
C ARG A 87 -8.18 12.97 3.43
N ARG A 88 -8.41 13.93 2.53
CA ARG A 88 -9.61 13.98 1.70
C ARG A 88 -9.75 12.71 0.88
N ILE A 89 -8.64 12.21 0.32
CA ILE A 89 -8.64 11.00 -0.50
C ILE A 89 -8.64 9.72 0.36
N THR A 90 -7.92 9.69 1.49
CA THR A 90 -7.89 8.52 2.37
C THR A 90 -9.26 8.23 2.99
N LYS A 91 -10.04 9.28 3.32
CA LYS A 91 -11.41 9.14 3.85
C LYS A 91 -12.39 8.51 2.85
N THR A 92 -12.13 8.61 1.55
CA THR A 92 -12.99 8.04 0.50
C THR A 92 -12.96 6.51 0.49
N ASN A 93 -11.79 5.90 0.74
CA ASN A 93 -11.63 4.45 0.76
C ASN A 93 -10.65 4.02 1.86
N PRO A 94 -11.08 3.95 3.13
CA PRO A 94 -10.20 3.64 4.26
C PRO A 94 -9.65 2.20 4.20
N ALA A 95 -10.30 1.31 3.45
CA ALA A 95 -9.86 -0.07 3.30
C ALA A 95 -8.59 -0.22 2.43
N ASP A 96 -8.28 0.77 1.57
CA ASP A 96 -7.08 0.77 0.74
C ASP A 96 -5.99 1.66 1.35
N SER A 97 -5.05 1.02 2.06
CA SER A 97 -3.94 1.73 2.70
C SER A 97 -2.89 2.22 1.70
N VAL A 98 -2.88 1.74 0.44
CA VAL A 98 -1.81 2.03 -0.52
C VAL A 98 -1.72 3.52 -0.81
N PHE A 99 -2.86 4.20 -0.97
CA PHE A 99 -2.88 5.65 -1.20
C PHE A 99 -2.23 6.40 -0.01
N GLY A 100 -2.66 6.08 1.21
CA GLY A 100 -2.11 6.71 2.42
C GLY A 100 -0.61 6.46 2.56
N ASN A 101 -0.14 5.27 2.19
CA ASN A 101 1.28 4.93 2.19
C ASN A 101 2.09 5.80 1.21
N ILE A 102 1.56 6.04 0.01
CA ILE A 102 2.21 6.93 -0.97
C ILE A 102 2.28 8.37 -0.46
N VAL A 103 1.20 8.87 0.16
CA VAL A 103 1.19 10.21 0.78
C VAL A 103 2.27 10.32 1.85
N ARG A 104 2.32 9.36 2.79
CA ARG A 104 3.34 9.34 3.86
C ARG A 104 4.76 9.26 3.30
N ARG A 105 4.97 8.47 2.24
CA ARG A 105 6.29 8.35 1.59
C ARG A 105 6.73 9.69 0.98
N ILE A 106 5.83 10.39 0.30
CA ILE A 106 6.12 11.71 -0.28
C ILE A 106 6.35 12.76 0.81
N LEU A 107 5.59 12.72 1.92
CA LEU A 107 5.84 13.58 3.06
C LEU A 107 7.23 13.37 3.66
N LYS A 108 7.69 12.11 3.75
CA LYS A 108 9.05 11.81 4.21
C LYS A 108 10.11 12.33 3.23
N ILE A 109 9.95 12.10 1.92
CA ILE A 109 10.85 12.65 0.90
C ILE A 109 10.99 14.17 1.04
N ILE A 110 9.87 14.88 1.26
CA ILE A 110 9.90 16.34 1.47
C ILE A 110 10.71 16.73 2.70
N ARG A 111 10.56 16.00 3.81
CA ARG A 111 11.30 16.27 5.05
C ARG A 111 12.79 15.98 4.87
N GLU A 112 13.16 14.86 4.26
CA GLU A 112 14.56 14.47 4.01
C GLU A 112 15.26 15.46 3.08
N GLU A 113 14.64 15.82 1.96
CA GLU A 113 15.19 16.81 1.04
C GLU A 113 15.33 18.19 1.68
N TYR A 114 14.39 18.59 2.55
CA TYR A 114 14.49 19.85 3.29
C TYR A 114 15.67 19.85 4.28
N VAL A 115 15.87 18.75 5.01
CA VAL A 115 17.00 18.60 5.94
C VAL A 115 18.32 18.61 5.18
N ASN A 116 18.43 17.86 4.08
CA ASN A 116 19.60 17.83 3.22
C ASN A 116 19.95 19.22 2.69
N TYR A 117 18.94 19.95 2.19
CA TYR A 117 19.11 21.31 1.68
C TYR A 117 19.51 22.30 2.79
N SER A 118 18.88 22.24 3.96
CA SER A 118 19.18 23.13 5.08
C SER A 118 20.59 22.92 5.63
N THR A 119 21.06 21.67 5.67
CA THR A 119 22.42 21.30 6.11
C THR A 119 23.48 21.76 5.09
N ALA A 120 23.18 21.67 3.79
CA ALA A 120 24.08 22.19 2.75
C ALA A 120 24.25 23.72 2.86
N LEU A 121 23.20 24.45 3.22
CA LEU A 121 23.26 25.91 3.44
C LEU A 121 24.08 26.33 4.67
N THR A 122 24.12 25.50 5.73
CA THR A 122 24.92 25.82 6.92
C THR A 122 26.39 25.45 6.74
N ALA A 123 26.71 24.45 5.91
CA ALA A 123 28.07 24.05 5.60
C ALA A 123 28.85 25.10 4.79
N ASP A 124 28.19 25.82 3.88
CA ASP A 124 28.82 26.83 3.01
C ASP A 124 29.20 28.15 3.75
N GLY A 125 28.90 28.25 5.05
CA GLY A 125 29.19 29.42 5.90
C GLY A 125 30.12 29.16 7.09
N ALA A 126 30.61 27.93 7.29
CA ALA A 126 31.48 27.57 8.40
C ALA A 126 32.94 27.38 7.93
N VAL A 127 33.86 28.13 8.54
CA VAL A 127 35.30 27.87 8.47
C VAL A 127 35.55 26.41 8.88
N PRO A 128 36.37 25.62 8.16
CA PRO A 128 36.68 24.27 8.58
C PRO A 128 37.57 24.35 9.82
N SER A 129 36.99 24.15 11.00
CA SER A 129 37.77 23.74 12.17
C SER A 129 38.06 22.26 11.98
N ALA A 130 39.33 21.96 11.79
CA ALA A 130 39.85 20.61 11.74
C ALA A 130 39.71 19.97 13.12
N GLU A 131 38.61 19.27 13.36
CA GLU A 131 38.53 18.27 14.41
C GLU A 131 38.07 16.96 13.75
N GLU A 132 38.83 15.89 14.02
CA GLU A 132 38.65 14.56 13.46
C GLU A 132 37.23 14.03 13.72
N PRO A 133 36.64 13.23 12.81
CA PRO A 133 35.30 12.70 13.00
C PRO A 133 35.33 11.64 14.11
N ASP A 134 34.90 12.04 15.30
CA ASP A 134 34.82 11.18 16.47
C ASP A 134 33.72 10.13 16.24
N VAL A 135 34.11 8.86 16.12
CA VAL A 135 33.24 7.70 15.77
C VAL A 135 32.03 7.53 16.71
N LYS A 136 32.03 8.21 17.85
CA LYS A 136 30.91 8.26 18.81
C LYS A 136 29.74 9.11 18.34
N GLU A 137 29.94 10.13 17.50
CA GLU A 137 28.83 10.94 16.97
C GLU A 137 27.98 10.17 15.95
N SER A 138 28.54 9.24 15.19
CA SER A 138 27.74 8.42 14.24
C SER A 138 26.79 7.46 14.94
N LEU A 139 27.18 6.88 16.09
CA LEU A 139 26.27 6.07 16.90
C LEU A 139 25.28 6.93 17.68
N HIS A 140 25.71 8.06 18.23
CA HIS A 140 24.79 8.97 18.93
C HIS A 140 23.76 9.58 17.96
N ASN A 141 24.15 9.97 16.75
CA ASN A 141 23.23 10.45 15.72
C ASN A 141 22.29 9.36 15.19
N MET A 142 22.68 8.08 15.25
CA MET A 142 21.81 6.93 14.95
C MET A 142 20.78 6.66 16.06
N PHE A 143 21.14 6.93 17.33
CA PHE A 143 20.21 6.85 18.46
C PHE A 143 19.33 8.09 18.60
N VAL A 144 19.82 9.27 18.22
CA VAL A 144 19.10 10.55 18.30
C VAL A 144 18.18 10.78 17.09
N SER A 145 18.43 10.15 15.94
CA SER A 145 17.49 10.19 14.81
C SER A 145 16.14 9.50 15.10
N GLY A 146 16.04 8.73 16.19
CA GLY A 146 14.77 8.20 16.71
C GLY A 146 14.02 9.15 17.66
N VAL A 147 14.67 10.23 18.13
CA VAL A 147 14.03 11.25 18.97
C VAL A 147 13.82 12.46 18.07
N GLY A 148 12.57 12.68 17.64
CA GLY A 148 12.18 13.72 16.71
C GLY A 148 12.98 15.00 16.87
N ARG A 149 13.91 15.25 15.93
CA ARG A 149 14.36 16.60 15.65
C ARG A 149 13.09 17.37 15.32
N SER A 150 12.66 18.21 16.24
CA SER A 150 11.69 19.27 15.96
C SER A 150 12.38 20.26 15.04
N ASP A 151 12.63 19.85 13.80
CA ASP A 151 13.23 20.70 12.79
C ASP A 151 12.23 21.82 12.51
N ASP A 152 12.70 23.06 12.65
CA ASP A 152 11.87 24.24 12.38
C ASP A 152 11.62 24.38 10.88
N TYR A 153 10.63 23.65 10.35
CA TYR A 153 10.15 23.73 8.97
C TYR A 153 9.56 25.12 8.59
N ASN A 154 9.61 26.08 9.52
CA ASN A 154 9.16 27.46 9.36
C ASN A 154 10.23 28.37 8.72
N ARG A 155 11.50 27.95 8.64
CA ARG A 155 12.54 28.82 8.09
C ARG A 155 12.31 29.01 6.59
N ARG A 156 11.98 30.24 6.19
CA ARG A 156 11.94 30.67 4.79
C ARG A 156 13.34 30.50 4.21
N LEU A 157 13.48 29.70 3.17
CA LEU A 157 14.75 29.43 2.49
C LEU A 157 15.19 30.71 1.75
N PRO A 158 16.16 31.49 2.25
CA PRO A 158 16.46 32.80 1.71
C PRO A 158 17.75 32.73 0.92
N LYS A 159 17.66 32.44 -0.38
CA LYS A 159 18.36 33.11 -1.49
C LYS A 159 18.44 32.21 -2.73
N LEU A 160 18.11 32.83 -3.86
CA LEU A 160 18.21 32.35 -5.25
C LEU A 160 17.31 31.16 -5.64
N LYS A 161 16.02 31.51 -5.62
CA LYS A 161 14.89 30.98 -6.37
C LYS A 161 14.35 29.64 -5.88
N ASP A 162 13.09 29.68 -5.45
CA ASP A 162 12.17 28.56 -5.19
C ASP A 162 12.11 27.48 -6.30
N THR A 163 12.87 27.62 -7.38
CA THR A 163 13.04 26.66 -8.47
C THR A 163 14.07 25.56 -8.21
N THR A 164 15.13 25.79 -7.41
CA THR A 164 16.18 24.76 -7.22
C THR A 164 15.68 23.64 -6.30
N PHE A 165 15.26 23.97 -5.08
CA PHE A 165 14.72 22.99 -4.13
C PHE A 165 13.46 22.29 -4.67
N LYS A 166 12.57 23.03 -5.33
CA LYS A 166 11.40 22.45 -6.01
C LYS A 166 11.81 21.51 -7.16
N GLY A 167 12.89 21.83 -7.88
CA GLY A 167 13.46 20.97 -8.91
C GLY A 167 13.97 19.65 -8.32
N THR A 168 14.80 19.72 -7.28
CA THR A 168 15.33 18.54 -6.56
C THR A 168 14.20 17.69 -6.00
N LEU A 169 13.18 18.30 -5.39
CA LEU A 169 12.02 17.57 -4.88
C LEU A 169 11.23 16.86 -5.99
N LEU A 170 11.03 17.51 -7.14
CA LEU A 170 10.35 16.89 -8.28
C LEU A 170 11.17 15.75 -8.91
N GLU A 171 12.50 15.85 -8.86
CA GLU A 171 13.41 14.79 -9.25
C GLU A 171 13.35 13.60 -8.30
N ALA A 172 13.40 13.83 -6.98
CA ALA A 172 13.25 12.79 -5.96
C ALA A 172 11.90 12.05 -6.05
N ILE A 173 10.80 12.76 -6.28
CA ILE A 173 9.49 12.14 -6.54
C ILE A 173 9.50 11.36 -7.87
N GLY A 174 10.26 11.84 -8.87
CA GLY A 174 10.46 11.16 -10.15
C GLY A 174 11.24 9.85 -10.02
N GLU A 175 12.29 9.84 -9.20
CA GLU A 175 13.06 8.65 -8.83
C GLU A 175 12.17 7.63 -8.11
N PHE A 176 11.38 8.07 -7.13
CA PHE A 176 10.41 7.22 -6.44
C PHE A 176 9.40 6.59 -7.41
N LEU A 177 8.89 7.35 -8.39
CA LEU A 177 8.01 6.81 -9.44
C LEU A 177 8.71 5.72 -10.28
N SER A 178 9.98 5.91 -10.62
CA SER A 178 10.77 4.89 -11.34
C SER A 178 11.04 3.65 -10.49
N GLU A 179 11.26 3.84 -9.18
CA GLU A 179 11.36 2.74 -8.20
C GLU A 179 10.06 1.92 -8.14
N LEU A 180 8.89 2.58 -8.12
CA LEU A 180 7.59 1.91 -8.14
C LEU A 180 7.39 1.07 -9.41
N GLU A 181 7.81 1.58 -10.57
CA GLU A 181 7.72 0.88 -11.86
C GLU A 181 8.62 -0.37 -11.88
N THR A 182 9.86 -0.25 -11.40
CA THR A 182 10.87 -1.32 -11.42
C THR A 182 10.69 -2.35 -10.29
N SER A 183 9.91 -2.02 -9.25
CA SER A 183 9.69 -2.89 -8.09
C SER A 183 9.22 -4.31 -8.45
N GLY A 184 8.34 -4.44 -9.45
CA GLY A 184 7.83 -5.75 -9.88
C GLY A 184 8.91 -6.62 -10.52
N ASP A 185 9.76 -6.03 -11.35
CA ASP A 185 10.84 -6.72 -12.04
C ASP A 185 11.96 -7.10 -11.08
N ASN A 186 12.31 -6.21 -10.14
CA ASN A 186 13.31 -6.48 -9.10
C ASN A 186 12.91 -7.69 -8.24
N ILE A 187 11.64 -7.79 -7.86
CA ILE A 187 11.11 -8.97 -7.14
C ILE A 187 11.19 -10.22 -8.03
N ALA A 188 10.84 -10.11 -9.31
CA ALA A 188 10.86 -11.24 -10.23
C ALA A 188 12.28 -11.82 -10.46
N VAL A 189 13.31 -10.98 -10.46
CA VAL A 189 14.72 -11.42 -10.58
C VAL A 189 15.15 -12.31 -9.40
N GLN A 190 14.69 -12.00 -8.19
CA GLN A 190 14.99 -12.78 -6.97
C GLN A 190 14.37 -14.19 -6.97
N ALA A 191 13.45 -14.48 -7.91
CA ALA A 191 12.76 -15.77 -7.97
C ALA A 191 13.69 -16.97 -8.15
N LEU A 192 14.83 -16.76 -8.81
CA LEU A 192 15.83 -17.81 -9.06
C LEU A 192 16.52 -18.29 -7.79
N GLU A 193 16.57 -17.49 -6.73
CA GLU A 193 17.19 -17.87 -5.47
C GLU A 193 16.24 -18.73 -4.61
N HIS A 194 14.93 -18.51 -4.74
CA HIS A 194 13.93 -19.13 -3.87
C HIS A 194 13.26 -20.39 -4.45
N ILE A 195 13.11 -20.49 -5.78
CA ILE A 195 12.39 -21.59 -6.43
C ILE A 195 13.36 -22.58 -7.06
N HIS A 196 13.40 -23.84 -6.61
CA HIS A 196 14.23 -24.89 -7.22
C HIS A 196 13.45 -25.79 -8.19
N SER A 197 14.18 -26.56 -8.98
CA SER A 197 13.58 -27.53 -9.91
C SER A 197 12.84 -28.64 -9.15
N ASN A 198 11.73 -29.10 -9.72
CA ASN A 198 10.85 -30.15 -9.19
C ASN A 198 10.19 -29.84 -7.84
N GLU A 199 10.11 -28.56 -7.45
CA GLU A 199 9.33 -28.14 -6.29
C GLU A 199 7.84 -28.00 -6.63
N ILE A 200 6.98 -28.23 -5.64
CA ILE A 200 5.55 -27.97 -5.70
C ILE A 200 5.25 -26.69 -4.92
N ILE A 201 4.80 -25.66 -5.62
CA ILE A 201 4.47 -24.34 -5.06
C ILE A 201 2.96 -24.19 -4.98
N LEU A 202 2.44 -23.72 -3.85
CA LEU A 202 1.03 -23.34 -3.70
C LEU A 202 0.87 -21.82 -3.74
N THR A 203 -0.10 -21.33 -4.50
CA THR A 203 -0.48 -19.90 -4.56
C THR A 203 -2.00 -19.75 -4.50
N ILE A 204 -2.49 -18.55 -4.16
CA ILE A 204 -3.93 -18.22 -4.08
C ILE A 204 -4.28 -16.99 -4.91
N GLY A 205 -5.44 -17.07 -5.58
CA GLY A 205 -6.03 -15.96 -6.31
C GLY A 205 -5.15 -15.48 -7.45
N LYS A 206 -5.17 -14.17 -7.72
CA LYS A 206 -4.33 -13.55 -8.75
C LYS A 206 -3.48 -12.44 -8.16
N SER A 207 -2.17 -12.58 -8.27
CA SER A 207 -1.22 -11.51 -7.99
C SER A 207 -0.25 -11.34 -9.15
N ARG A 208 -0.20 -10.12 -9.72
CA ARG A 208 0.71 -9.79 -10.83
C ARG A 208 2.18 -10.00 -10.43
N THR A 209 2.54 -9.65 -9.20
CA THR A 209 3.90 -9.81 -8.68
C THR A 209 4.28 -11.29 -8.56
N VAL A 210 3.39 -12.13 -8.04
CA VAL A 210 3.65 -13.59 -7.92
C VAL A 210 3.65 -14.25 -9.30
N GLU A 211 2.77 -13.84 -10.20
CA GLU A 211 2.76 -14.31 -11.58
C GLU A 211 4.07 -14.00 -12.30
N ALA A 212 4.56 -12.76 -12.22
CA ALA A 212 5.85 -12.36 -12.78
C ALA A 212 7.02 -13.13 -12.14
N PHE A 213 6.99 -13.32 -10.82
CA PHE A 213 7.97 -14.10 -10.07
C PHE A 213 8.07 -15.54 -10.55
N LEU A 214 6.93 -16.23 -10.68
CA LEU A 214 6.88 -17.61 -11.17
C LEU A 214 7.31 -17.70 -12.64
N LYS A 215 6.83 -16.79 -13.50
CA LYS A 215 7.22 -16.75 -14.92
C LYS A 215 8.71 -16.52 -15.11
N HIS A 216 9.33 -15.68 -14.28
CA HIS A 216 10.77 -15.44 -14.34
C HIS A 216 11.57 -16.70 -13.94
N ALA A 217 11.17 -17.38 -12.87
CA ALA A 217 11.81 -18.63 -12.45
C ALA A 217 11.66 -19.75 -13.50
N ALA A 218 10.50 -19.83 -14.16
CA ALA A 218 10.18 -20.86 -15.16
C ALA A 218 11.09 -20.83 -16.39
N LYS A 219 11.71 -19.69 -16.70
CA LYS A 219 12.66 -19.57 -17.81
C LYS A 219 13.90 -20.46 -17.64
N LYS A 220 14.31 -20.72 -16.39
CA LYS A 220 15.52 -21.50 -16.07
C LYS A 220 15.23 -22.82 -15.37
N ARG A 221 14.12 -22.93 -14.64
CA ARG A 221 13.80 -24.09 -13.78
C ARG A 221 12.41 -24.64 -14.10
N LYS A 222 12.24 -25.95 -14.00
CA LYS A 222 10.94 -26.63 -14.15
C LYS A 222 10.41 -27.00 -12.78
N PHE A 223 9.21 -26.56 -12.45
CA PHE A 223 8.55 -26.82 -11.16
C PHE A 223 7.04 -26.85 -11.37
N HIS A 224 6.29 -27.29 -10.36
CA HIS A 224 4.84 -27.43 -10.42
C HIS A 224 4.15 -26.38 -9.56
N VAL A 225 3.04 -25.82 -10.03
CA VAL A 225 2.29 -24.79 -9.30
C VAL A 225 0.86 -25.22 -9.09
N ILE A 226 0.43 -25.25 -7.83
CA ILE A 226 -0.95 -25.42 -7.43
C ILE A 226 -1.55 -24.03 -7.20
N VAL A 227 -2.65 -23.72 -7.86
CA VAL A 227 -3.35 -22.44 -7.75
C VAL A 227 -4.70 -22.68 -7.10
N ALA A 228 -4.94 -22.06 -5.95
CA ALA A 228 -6.25 -21.98 -5.33
C ALA A 228 -7.08 -20.86 -5.99
N GLU A 229 -8.33 -21.14 -6.30
CA GLU A 229 -9.19 -20.28 -7.12
C GLU A 229 -9.60 -18.96 -6.45
N ALA A 230 -9.61 -18.89 -5.11
CA ALA A 230 -10.09 -17.76 -4.33
C ALA A 230 -11.56 -17.43 -4.63
N ALA A 231 -12.46 -18.36 -4.24
CA ALA A 231 -13.89 -18.12 -4.20
C ALA A 231 -14.17 -16.96 -3.22
N PRO A 232 -15.07 -16.02 -3.55
CA PRO A 232 -16.09 -16.09 -4.60
C PRO A 232 -15.72 -15.43 -5.95
N PHE A 233 -14.56 -14.76 -6.06
CA PHE A 233 -14.20 -14.00 -7.28
C PHE A 233 -13.53 -14.85 -8.38
N PHE A 234 -13.11 -16.08 -8.08
CA PHE A 234 -12.45 -17.03 -8.99
C PHE A 234 -11.26 -16.47 -9.77
N GLN A 235 -10.54 -15.50 -9.18
CA GLN A 235 -9.43 -14.83 -9.87
C GLN A 235 -8.26 -15.78 -10.15
N GLY A 236 -8.13 -16.87 -9.39
CA GLY A 236 -7.09 -17.88 -9.61
C GLY A 236 -7.19 -18.59 -10.96
N HIS A 237 -8.38 -18.65 -11.57
CA HIS A 237 -8.56 -19.23 -12.91
C HIS A 237 -7.78 -18.45 -13.96
N ILE A 238 -7.78 -17.11 -13.85
CA ILE A 238 -7.04 -16.23 -14.75
C ILE A 238 -5.52 -16.42 -14.57
N MET A 239 -5.06 -16.59 -13.33
CA MET A 239 -3.65 -16.84 -13.03
C MET A 239 -3.20 -18.21 -13.56
N ALA A 240 -3.99 -19.26 -13.34
CA ALA A 240 -3.69 -20.60 -13.85
C ALA A 240 -3.59 -20.62 -15.39
N LYS A 241 -4.53 -19.98 -16.08
CA LYS A 241 -4.49 -19.82 -17.54
C LYS A 241 -3.22 -19.09 -18.00
N SER A 242 -2.88 -17.97 -17.36
CA SER A 242 -1.71 -17.16 -17.71
C SER A 242 -0.37 -17.88 -17.47
N LEU A 243 -0.30 -18.77 -16.47
CA LEU A 243 0.88 -19.60 -16.20
C LEU A 243 1.00 -20.77 -17.20
N ALA A 244 -0.13 -21.35 -17.61
CA ALA A 244 -0.16 -22.43 -18.60
C ALA A 244 0.16 -21.94 -20.02
N GLU A 245 -0.27 -20.72 -20.39
CA GLU A 245 0.01 -20.09 -21.69
C GLU A 245 1.46 -19.57 -21.83
N ASN A 246 2.20 -19.49 -20.73
CA ASN A 246 3.58 -19.01 -20.75
C ASN A 246 4.51 -19.95 -21.54
N THR A 247 5.57 -19.41 -22.14
CA THR A 247 6.62 -20.18 -22.81
C THR A 247 7.93 -20.04 -22.03
N PRO A 248 8.45 -21.12 -21.38
CA PRO A 248 7.95 -22.49 -21.34
C PRO A 248 6.69 -22.66 -20.44
N PRO A 249 5.84 -23.66 -20.72
CA PRO A 249 4.63 -23.89 -19.97
C PRO A 249 4.97 -24.38 -18.56
N ILE A 250 4.33 -23.78 -17.57
CA ILE A 250 4.44 -24.20 -16.18
C ILE A 250 3.33 -25.22 -15.94
N PRO A 251 3.63 -26.44 -15.46
CA PRO A 251 2.59 -27.39 -15.13
C PRO A 251 1.80 -26.85 -13.93
N THR A 252 0.57 -26.43 -14.19
CA THR A 252 -0.32 -25.83 -13.19
C THR A 252 -1.52 -26.72 -12.88
N THR A 253 -1.86 -26.84 -11.59
CA THR A 253 -3.08 -27.53 -11.14
C THR A 253 -3.98 -26.53 -10.42
N LEU A 254 -5.21 -26.39 -10.89
CA LEU A 254 -6.23 -25.56 -10.26
C LEU A 254 -6.97 -26.39 -9.20
N ILE A 255 -7.12 -25.81 -8.01
CA ILE A 255 -7.84 -26.44 -6.89
C ILE A 255 -8.90 -25.49 -6.33
N THR A 256 -9.93 -26.07 -5.71
CA THR A 256 -10.89 -25.34 -4.89
C THR A 256 -10.27 -24.99 -3.54
N ASP A 257 -10.76 -23.94 -2.89
CA ASP A 257 -10.20 -23.49 -1.61
C ASP A 257 -10.39 -24.55 -0.50
N SER A 258 -11.45 -25.35 -0.56
CA SER A 258 -11.67 -26.48 0.37
C SER A 258 -10.61 -27.58 0.25
N ALA A 259 -9.97 -27.73 -0.90
CA ALA A 259 -8.95 -28.74 -1.15
C ALA A 259 -7.54 -28.32 -0.68
N ILE A 260 -7.36 -27.08 -0.21
CA ILE A 260 -6.07 -26.53 0.22
C ILE A 260 -5.42 -27.43 1.29
N PHE A 261 -6.17 -27.80 2.33
CA PHE A 261 -5.62 -28.59 3.43
C PHE A 261 -5.24 -30.01 3.00
N ALA A 262 -6.00 -30.62 2.08
CA ALA A 262 -5.71 -31.95 1.55
C ALA A 262 -4.43 -31.96 0.69
N MET A 263 -4.24 -30.92 -0.12
CA MET A 263 -3.09 -30.80 -1.01
C MET A 263 -1.82 -30.32 -0.30
N MET A 264 -1.95 -29.67 0.86
CA MET A 264 -0.83 -29.07 1.59
C MET A 264 0.28 -30.07 1.95
N SER A 265 -0.07 -31.34 2.21
CA SER A 265 0.90 -32.41 2.50
C SER A 265 1.96 -32.65 1.41
N ARG A 266 1.68 -32.23 0.17
CA ARG A 266 2.58 -32.40 -0.99
C ARG A 266 3.29 -31.09 -1.37
N VAL A 267 2.92 -29.97 -0.77
CA VAL A 267 3.44 -28.65 -1.13
C VAL A 267 4.78 -28.42 -0.43
N ASN A 268 5.78 -27.94 -1.17
CA ASN A 268 7.09 -27.61 -0.60
C ASN A 268 7.18 -26.18 -0.11
N LYS A 269 6.51 -25.24 -0.79
CA LYS A 269 6.50 -23.81 -0.45
C LYS A 269 5.15 -23.20 -0.77
N VAL A 270 4.72 -22.26 0.05
CA VAL A 270 3.57 -21.42 -0.26
C VAL A 270 4.07 -20.04 -0.65
N ILE A 271 3.66 -19.54 -1.82
CA ILE A 271 3.99 -18.19 -2.29
C ILE A 271 2.68 -17.43 -2.47
N ILE A 272 2.48 -16.37 -1.70
CA ILE A 272 1.29 -15.53 -1.78
C ILE A 272 1.63 -14.08 -2.10
N GLY A 273 0.69 -13.40 -2.74
CA GLY A 273 0.68 -11.94 -2.81
C GLY A 273 -0.06 -11.35 -1.61
N THR A 274 0.14 -10.07 -1.38
CA THR A 274 -0.59 -9.31 -0.35
C THR A 274 -1.13 -8.01 -0.92
N HIS A 275 -2.19 -7.48 -0.31
CA HIS A 275 -2.69 -6.15 -0.60
C HIS A 275 -1.90 -5.12 0.22
N THR A 276 -1.78 -5.32 1.54
CA THR A 276 -1.04 -4.43 2.46
C THR A 276 -0.28 -5.26 3.50
N VAL A 277 0.93 -4.83 3.84
CA VAL A 277 1.69 -5.34 5.00
C VAL A 277 1.58 -4.33 6.13
N MET A 278 1.27 -4.78 7.33
CA MET A 278 1.02 -3.94 8.50
C MET A 278 2.28 -3.71 9.34
N ALA A 279 2.21 -2.77 10.29
CA ALA A 279 3.33 -2.45 11.17
C ALA A 279 3.85 -3.62 12.01
N ASN A 280 2.95 -4.52 12.41
CA ASN A 280 3.32 -5.72 13.14
C ASN A 280 3.89 -6.85 12.25
N GLY A 281 3.99 -6.63 10.94
CA GLY A 281 4.34 -7.64 9.95
C GLY A 281 3.17 -8.55 9.56
N GLY A 282 1.95 -8.27 10.06
CA GLY A 282 0.73 -8.94 9.63
C GLY A 282 0.33 -8.54 8.21
N LEU A 283 -0.56 -9.31 7.59
CA LEU A 283 -0.94 -9.10 6.20
C LEU A 283 -2.42 -8.92 6.04
N LYS A 284 -2.76 -7.97 5.18
CA LYS A 284 -4.06 -7.87 4.55
C LYS A 284 -3.97 -8.50 3.17
N ALA A 285 -4.45 -9.72 3.03
CA ALA A 285 -4.40 -10.48 1.79
C ALA A 285 -5.81 -10.84 1.31
N VAL A 286 -5.90 -11.50 0.15
CA VAL A 286 -7.19 -11.97 -0.41
C VAL A 286 -7.80 -12.98 0.56
N ASN A 287 -9.14 -13.01 0.63
CA ASN A 287 -9.89 -14.01 1.41
C ASN A 287 -9.37 -15.44 1.15
N GLY A 288 -9.27 -16.24 2.22
CA GLY A 288 -8.72 -17.59 2.22
C GLY A 288 -7.21 -17.67 2.48
N SER A 289 -6.50 -16.54 2.46
CA SER A 289 -5.05 -16.50 2.74
C SER A 289 -4.72 -16.92 4.17
N HIS A 290 -5.57 -16.61 5.17
CA HIS A 290 -5.35 -17.05 6.55
C HIS A 290 -5.43 -18.57 6.66
N THR A 291 -6.41 -19.19 6.00
CA THR A 291 -6.58 -20.65 5.99
C THR A 291 -5.36 -21.34 5.38
N ILE A 292 -4.82 -20.78 4.29
CA ILE A 292 -3.56 -21.27 3.70
C ILE A 292 -2.40 -21.14 4.68
N ALA A 293 -2.28 -19.99 5.34
CA ALA A 293 -1.20 -19.73 6.28
C ALA A 293 -1.24 -20.67 7.49
N LEU A 294 -2.43 -20.95 8.03
CA LEU A 294 -2.64 -21.94 9.10
C LEU A 294 -2.31 -23.35 8.63
N ALA A 295 -2.78 -23.74 7.45
CA ALA A 295 -2.47 -25.06 6.87
C ALA A 295 -0.96 -25.21 6.64
N ALA A 296 -0.31 -24.19 6.09
CA ALA A 296 1.13 -24.18 5.87
C ALA A 296 1.89 -24.33 7.19
N LYS A 297 1.46 -23.62 8.24
CA LYS A 297 2.05 -23.74 9.58
C LYS A 297 1.89 -25.14 10.16
N HIS A 298 0.71 -25.74 10.03
CA HIS A 298 0.43 -27.10 10.50
C HIS A 298 1.35 -28.13 9.85
N TYR A 299 1.58 -28.03 8.54
CA TYR A 299 2.48 -28.91 7.79
C TYR A 299 3.95 -28.44 7.78
N SER A 300 4.30 -27.40 8.54
CA SER A 300 5.65 -26.81 8.59
C SER A 300 6.21 -26.40 7.21
N VAL A 301 5.32 -25.96 6.31
CA VAL A 301 5.67 -25.44 4.99
C VAL A 301 5.96 -23.93 5.12
N PRO A 302 7.08 -23.43 4.58
CA PRO A 302 7.41 -22.01 4.65
C PRO A 302 6.45 -21.18 3.79
N LEU A 303 5.94 -20.10 4.38
CA LEU A 303 5.10 -19.11 3.71
C LEU A 303 5.94 -17.91 3.28
N ILE A 304 6.06 -17.73 1.97
CA ILE A 304 6.77 -16.64 1.31
C ILE A 304 5.76 -15.64 0.76
N VAL A 305 5.98 -14.36 1.05
CA VAL A 305 5.06 -13.30 0.66
C VAL A 305 5.78 -12.32 -0.27
N CYS A 306 5.30 -12.21 -1.50
CA CYS A 306 5.85 -11.26 -2.46
C CYS A 306 5.10 -9.93 -2.36
N ALA A 307 5.76 -8.91 -1.82
CA ALA A 307 5.19 -7.60 -1.56
C ALA A 307 6.19 -6.49 -1.89
N ALA A 308 5.80 -5.56 -2.75
CA ALA A 308 6.59 -4.36 -3.02
C ALA A 308 6.54 -3.39 -1.83
N MET A 309 7.56 -2.53 -1.69
CA MET A 309 7.71 -1.66 -0.51
C MET A 309 6.56 -0.67 -0.32
N PHE A 310 5.92 -0.21 -1.39
CA PHE A 310 4.78 0.71 -1.30
C PHE A 310 3.52 0.12 -0.64
N LYS A 311 3.47 -1.21 -0.47
CA LYS A 311 2.38 -1.90 0.23
C LYS A 311 2.59 -1.99 1.75
N LEU A 312 3.75 -1.60 2.26
CA LEU A 312 3.97 -1.51 3.71
C LEU A 312 3.20 -0.31 4.25
N SER A 313 2.37 -0.53 5.26
CA SER A 313 1.62 0.49 5.99
C SER A 313 2.09 0.53 7.43
N PRO A 314 2.35 1.72 8.00
CA PRO A 314 2.66 1.86 9.43
C PRO A 314 1.43 1.71 10.32
N GLN A 315 0.23 1.56 9.75
CA GLN A 315 -0.98 1.38 10.52
C GLN A 315 -0.94 0.08 11.33
N TYR A 316 -1.25 0.19 12.62
CA TYR A 316 -1.46 -0.93 13.50
C TYR A 316 -2.96 -1.12 13.73
N LEU A 317 -3.49 -2.29 13.37
CA LEU A 317 -4.86 -2.64 13.76
C LEU A 317 -4.77 -3.45 15.04
N GLY A 318 -5.25 -2.85 16.12
CA GLY A 318 -5.63 -3.61 17.29
C GLY A 318 -6.71 -4.62 16.91
N THR A 319 -6.69 -5.78 17.56
CA THR A 319 -7.61 -6.90 17.34
C THR A 319 -9.11 -6.54 17.48
N SER A 320 -9.43 -5.35 18.00
CA SER A 320 -10.77 -4.89 18.33
C SER A 320 -11.55 -4.21 17.20
N ASP A 321 -10.94 -3.86 16.06
CA ASP A 321 -11.62 -3.12 14.97
C ASP A 321 -11.58 -3.87 13.61
N GLN A 322 -12.00 -5.14 13.63
CA GLN A 322 -12.03 -5.97 12.42
C GLN A 322 -13.05 -5.50 11.37
N ASP A 323 -14.08 -4.78 11.78
CA ASP A 323 -15.11 -4.24 10.88
C ASP A 323 -14.55 -3.12 10.00
N ALA A 324 -13.61 -2.31 10.50
CA ALA A 324 -12.90 -1.30 9.72
C ALA A 324 -11.87 -1.93 8.74
N PHE A 325 -11.42 -3.16 9.02
CA PHE A 325 -10.40 -3.82 8.22
C PHE A 325 -10.97 -4.41 6.92
N ASN A 326 -12.10 -5.12 7.00
CA ASN A 326 -12.64 -5.84 5.88
C ASN A 326 -13.50 -4.95 4.98
N LYS A 327 -13.19 -4.97 3.68
CA LYS A 327 -14.08 -4.40 2.66
C LYS A 327 -15.15 -5.44 2.35
N PHE A 328 -16.38 -5.13 2.71
CA PHE A 328 -17.54 -5.92 2.31
C PHE A 328 -17.98 -5.49 0.91
N VAL A 329 -18.14 -6.46 0.03
CA VAL A 329 -18.65 -6.25 -1.33
C VAL A 329 -20.05 -6.83 -1.42
N THR A 330 -20.78 -6.44 -2.46
CA THR A 330 -22.08 -7.00 -2.79
C THR A 330 -22.04 -8.54 -2.73
N PRO A 331 -22.99 -9.18 -2.05
CA PRO A 331 -23.02 -10.64 -1.90
C PRO A 331 -23.50 -11.41 -3.14
N GLU A 332 -23.65 -10.74 -4.28
CA GLU A 332 -24.08 -11.36 -5.56
C GLU A 332 -23.16 -12.49 -5.98
N ASP A 333 -21.85 -12.35 -5.75
CA ASP A 333 -20.86 -13.40 -6.09
C ASP A 333 -20.98 -14.64 -5.17
N VAL A 334 -21.62 -14.51 -4.00
CA VAL A 334 -21.81 -15.61 -3.04
C VAL A 334 -23.12 -16.34 -3.31
N MET A 335 -24.19 -15.60 -3.57
CA MET A 335 -25.51 -16.15 -3.89
C MET A 335 -26.19 -15.28 -4.93
N ASN A 336 -26.69 -15.92 -5.99
CA ASN A 336 -27.34 -15.24 -7.10
C ASN A 336 -28.63 -14.54 -6.63
N TYR A 337 -28.87 -13.34 -7.14
CA TYR A 337 -30.09 -12.57 -6.83
C TYR A 337 -31.40 -13.28 -7.23
N ALA A 338 -31.34 -14.24 -8.14
CA ALA A 338 -32.49 -14.99 -8.64
C ALA A 338 -33.20 -15.85 -7.56
N GLU A 339 -32.56 -16.11 -6.40
CA GLU A 339 -33.08 -16.97 -5.32
C GLU A 339 -33.93 -16.19 -4.28
N GLY A 340 -34.65 -15.16 -4.75
CA GLY A 340 -35.21 -14.04 -3.97
C GLY A 340 -36.01 -14.37 -2.70
N GLU A 341 -36.70 -15.50 -2.61
CA GLU A 341 -37.44 -15.87 -1.39
C GLU A 341 -36.50 -16.18 -0.21
N VAL A 342 -35.34 -16.77 -0.48
CA VAL A 342 -34.35 -17.18 0.54
C VAL A 342 -33.47 -16.01 0.97
N LEU A 343 -33.21 -15.06 0.07
CA LEU A 343 -32.41 -13.85 0.35
C LEU A 343 -33.01 -13.00 1.48
N SER A 344 -34.34 -13.03 1.65
CA SER A 344 -35.02 -12.31 2.74
C SER A 344 -34.79 -12.92 4.14
N LYS A 345 -34.32 -14.18 4.21
CA LYS A 345 -34.16 -14.94 5.46
C LYS A 345 -32.70 -15.18 5.83
N VAL A 346 -31.77 -14.99 4.90
CA VAL A 346 -30.35 -15.29 5.08
C VAL A 346 -29.54 -14.00 5.12
N HIS A 347 -28.69 -13.87 6.13
CA HIS A 347 -27.73 -12.78 6.21
C HIS A 347 -26.46 -13.13 5.43
N LEU A 348 -26.27 -12.51 4.27
CA LEU A 348 -25.12 -12.75 3.39
C LEU A 348 -24.00 -11.76 3.66
N VAL A 349 -22.77 -12.26 3.78
CA VAL A 349 -21.57 -11.45 3.98
C VAL A 349 -20.49 -11.90 3.01
N ASN A 350 -19.88 -10.95 2.31
CA ASN A 350 -18.80 -11.19 1.36
C ASN A 350 -17.57 -10.33 1.71
N PRO A 351 -16.67 -10.81 2.58
CA PRO A 351 -15.42 -10.14 2.87
C PRO A 351 -14.41 -10.39 1.74
N VAL A 352 -13.79 -9.32 1.24
CA VAL A 352 -12.77 -9.40 0.17
C VAL A 352 -11.39 -9.76 0.73
N PHE A 353 -11.09 -9.25 1.91
CA PHE A 353 -9.77 -9.36 2.51
C PHE A 353 -9.81 -10.24 3.76
N ASP A 354 -8.63 -10.68 4.16
CA ASP A 354 -8.41 -11.52 5.31
C ASP A 354 -7.09 -11.13 5.98
N TYR A 355 -7.04 -11.29 7.30
CA TYR A 355 -5.90 -10.90 8.12
C TYR A 355 -5.03 -12.11 8.43
N VAL A 356 -3.79 -12.11 7.93
CA VAL A 356 -2.81 -13.14 8.27
C VAL A 356 -1.89 -12.61 9.37
N PRO A 357 -1.84 -13.24 10.55
CA PRO A 357 -0.95 -12.81 11.62
C PRO A 357 0.53 -13.02 11.23
N PRO A 358 1.44 -12.17 11.73
CA PRO A 358 2.86 -12.21 11.38
C PRO A 358 3.55 -13.54 11.73
N GLN A 359 3.06 -14.28 12.73
CA GLN A 359 3.68 -15.54 13.19
C GLN A 359 3.58 -16.69 12.18
N LEU A 360 2.68 -16.56 11.20
CA LEU A 360 2.50 -17.54 10.13
C LEU A 360 3.37 -17.24 8.91
N VAL A 361 3.89 -16.03 8.80
CA VAL A 361 4.75 -15.60 7.70
C VAL A 361 6.19 -15.99 7.98
N THR A 362 6.86 -16.59 6.99
CA THR A 362 8.27 -16.99 7.13
C THR A 362 9.21 -15.95 6.52
N LEU A 363 8.90 -15.48 5.31
CA LEU A 363 9.78 -14.58 4.56
C LEU A 363 8.99 -13.58 3.72
N PHE A 364 9.41 -12.32 3.73
CA PHE A 364 8.95 -11.28 2.82
C PHE A 364 9.95 -11.09 1.69
N ILE A 365 9.49 -11.14 0.44
CA ILE A 365 10.28 -10.79 -0.73
C ILE A 365 9.84 -9.41 -1.20
N SER A 366 10.76 -8.45 -1.08
CA SER A 366 10.59 -7.05 -1.46
C SER A 366 11.59 -6.65 -2.55
N ASN A 367 11.47 -5.44 -3.11
CA ASN A 367 12.38 -4.96 -4.16
C ASN A 367 13.84 -4.86 -3.72
N ILE A 368 14.10 -4.66 -2.42
CA ILE A 368 15.45 -4.61 -1.84
C ILE A 368 16.01 -5.99 -1.45
N GLY A 369 15.16 -7.03 -1.42
CA GLY A 369 15.56 -8.39 -1.03
C GLY A 369 14.58 -9.10 -0.11
N GLY A 370 15.04 -10.24 0.42
CA GLY A 370 14.33 -11.07 1.38
C GLY A 370 14.47 -10.56 2.82
N ASN A 371 13.35 -10.31 3.49
CA ASN A 371 13.28 -9.78 4.85
C ASN A 371 12.46 -10.69 5.77
N ALA A 372 12.90 -10.84 7.03
CA ALA A 372 12.11 -11.51 8.05
C ALA A 372 10.96 -10.60 8.54
N PRO A 373 9.84 -11.16 9.05
CA PRO A 373 8.75 -10.36 9.59
C PRO A 373 9.15 -9.38 10.70
N SER A 374 10.15 -9.74 11.52
CA SER A 374 10.69 -8.86 12.56
C SER A 374 11.42 -7.64 12.02
N TYR A 375 11.93 -7.70 10.78
CA TYR A 375 12.65 -6.60 10.14
C TYR A 375 11.71 -5.54 9.54
N VAL A 376 10.42 -5.86 9.41
CA VAL A 376 9.40 -4.97 8.84
C VAL A 376 9.33 -3.64 9.61
N TYR A 377 9.48 -3.67 10.93
CA TYR A 377 9.50 -2.46 11.75
C TYR A 377 10.60 -1.48 11.33
N ARG A 378 11.82 -1.99 11.09
CA ARG A 378 12.93 -1.16 10.63
C ARG A 378 12.69 -0.58 9.24
N LEU A 379 12.13 -1.37 8.33
CA LEU A 379 11.75 -0.88 7.00
C LEU A 379 10.73 0.25 7.08
N LEU A 380 9.78 0.18 8.02
CA LEU A 380 8.80 1.24 8.23
C LEU A 380 9.44 2.51 8.78
N THR A 381 10.37 2.40 9.73
CA THR A 381 11.13 3.55 10.23
C THR A 381 11.99 4.18 9.14
N GLU A 382 12.54 3.39 8.22
CA GLU A 382 13.28 3.89 7.05
C GLU A 382 12.33 4.53 6.02
N LEU A 383 11.14 3.96 5.81
CA LEU A 383 10.19 4.38 4.78
C LEU A 383 9.30 5.58 5.15
N TYR A 384 8.91 5.68 6.43
CA TYR A 384 7.92 6.61 6.95
C TYR A 384 8.46 7.43 8.12
N HIS A 385 7.83 8.57 8.37
CA HIS A 385 8.17 9.44 9.48
C HIS A 385 7.15 9.22 10.62
N PRO A 386 7.57 9.07 11.88
CA PRO A 386 6.66 8.73 12.99
C PRO A 386 5.51 9.73 13.19
N ASP A 387 5.74 11.02 12.92
CA ASP A 387 4.70 12.07 13.00
C ASP A 387 3.51 11.90 12.03
N ASP A 388 3.60 10.97 11.07
CA ASP A 388 2.63 10.78 10.00
C ASP A 388 1.82 9.47 10.15
N ASP A 389 1.95 8.76 11.29
CA ASP A 389 1.37 7.41 11.48
C ASP A 389 -0.16 7.41 11.69
N ASP A 390 -0.72 8.09 12.70
CA ASP A 390 -2.15 7.86 13.06
C ASP A 390 -3.06 9.07 13.33
N ASP A 391 -2.58 10.27 13.71
CA ASP A 391 -3.48 11.37 14.15
C ASP A 391 -3.44 12.67 13.31
N ASN A 392 -2.63 12.71 12.25
CA ASN A 392 -2.41 13.93 11.44
C ASN A 392 -2.75 13.78 9.96
N LEU A 393 -3.42 12.70 9.57
CA LEU A 393 -3.90 12.41 8.21
C LEU A 393 -5.39 12.06 8.18
#